data_AF-A0A8H9MLB5-F1
#
_entry.id   AF-A0A8H9MLB5-F1
#
_cell.length_a   1.000
_cell.length_b   1.000
_cell.length_c   1.000
_cell.angle_alpha   90.00
_cell.angle_beta   90.00
_cell.angle_gamma   90.00
#
_symmetry.space_group_name_H-M   'P 1'
#
loop_
_entity.id
_entity.type
_entity.pdbx_description
1 polymer ?
#
loop_
_entity_poly.entity_id
_entity_poly.type
_entity_poly.pdbx_seq_one_letter_code
_entity_poly.pdbx_strand_id
1 'polypeptide(L)'
;MKRKRFSEEQIIAILREHEAGVTTADLCRKHGMSSASFYTWKSKYGGMDVSDAQKLKGLEAENAKLKRLLADAMLDNAALKDLLGKKW
;
A
#
# COMPACT_ATOMS: atom_id res chain seq x y z
N MET A 1 3.90 1.97 16.44
CA MET A 1 4.07 1.22 15.17
C MET A 1 5.51 0.72 15.11
N LYS A 2 5.77 -0.58 14.88
CA LYS A 2 7.16 -1.05 14.70
C LYS A 2 7.77 -0.31 13.52
N ARG A 3 8.94 0.31 13.72
CA ARG A 3 9.66 1.02 12.66
C ARG A 3 10.02 -0.01 11.58
N LYS A 4 9.51 0.17 10.36
CA LYS A 4 9.89 -0.71 9.24
C LYS A 4 11.40 -0.57 9.02
N ARG A 5 12.09 -1.71 8.87
CA ARG A 5 13.55 -1.75 8.68
C ARG A 5 13.99 -1.15 7.35
N PHE A 6 13.12 -1.22 6.33
CA PHE A 6 13.35 -0.66 5.00
C PHE A 6 12.21 0.29 4.64
N SER A 7 12.54 1.44 4.06
CA SER A 7 11.59 2.36 3.44
C SER A 7 11.13 1.85 2.07
N GLU A 8 10.04 2.40 1.54
CA GLU A 8 9.54 2.02 0.21
C GLU A 8 10.54 2.41 -0.88
N GLU A 9 11.20 3.55 -0.72
CA GLU A 9 12.26 4.01 -1.63
C GLU A 9 13.46 3.09 -1.61
N GLN A 10 13.87 2.60 -0.43
CA GLN A 10 14.95 1.63 -0.30
C GLN A 10 14.59 0.29 -0.96
N ILE A 11 13.34 -0.16 -0.80
CA ILE A 11 12.85 -1.39 -1.42
C ILE A 11 12.88 -1.26 -2.95
N ILE A 12 12.39 -0.15 -3.51
CA ILE A 12 12.38 0.09 -4.95
C ILE A 12 13.81 0.17 -5.51
N ALA A 13 14.73 0.84 -4.80
CA ALA A 13 16.14 0.87 -5.19
C ALA A 13 16.76 -0.53 -5.25
N ILE A 14 16.49 -1.39 -4.26
CA ILE A 14 16.96 -2.79 -4.24
C ILE A 14 16.38 -3.59 -5.41
N LEU A 15 15.09 -3.40 -5.74
CA LEU A 15 14.47 -4.07 -6.88
C LEU A 15 15.09 -3.62 -8.21
N ARG A 16 15.46 -2.34 -8.33
CA ARG A 16 16.21 -1.83 -9.50
C ARG A 16 17.59 -2.42 -9.64
N GLU A 17 18.33 -2.60 -8.53
CA GLU A 17 19.61 -3.29 -8.58
C GLU A 17 19.44 -4.71 -9.15
N HIS A 18 18.35 -5.40 -8.80
CA HIS A 18 18.03 -6.70 -9.39
C HIS A 18 17.68 -6.62 -10.88
N GLU A 19 16.88 -5.64 -11.30
CA GLU A 19 16.55 -5.39 -12.70
C GLU A 19 17.79 -5.04 -13.55
N ALA A 20 18.79 -4.40 -12.93
CA ALA A 20 20.10 -4.13 -13.52
C ALA A 20 21.04 -5.36 -13.56
N GLY A 21 20.59 -6.52 -13.08
CA GLY A 21 21.30 -7.79 -13.20
C GLY A 21 21.95 -8.33 -11.92
N VAL A 22 21.81 -7.66 -10.77
CA VAL A 22 22.35 -8.18 -9.50
C VAL A 22 21.52 -9.38 -9.03
N THR A 23 22.20 -10.45 -8.59
CA THR A 23 21.51 -11.65 -8.13
C THR A 23 20.76 -11.40 -6.82
N THR A 24 19.61 -12.06 -6.64
CA THR A 24 18.86 -11.97 -5.37
C THR A 24 19.71 -12.42 -4.17
N ALA A 25 20.61 -13.38 -4.35
CA ALA A 25 21.50 -13.85 -3.29
C ALA A 25 22.45 -12.74 -2.80
N ASP A 26 23.04 -11.98 -3.73
CA ASP A 26 23.95 -10.89 -3.37
C ASP A 26 23.23 -9.72 -2.72
N LEU A 27 22.02 -9.39 -3.21
CA LEU A 27 21.17 -8.39 -2.56
C LEU A 27 20.77 -8.80 -1.14
N CYS A 28 20.43 -10.08 -0.93
CA CYS A 28 20.10 -10.59 0.40
C CYS A 28 21.29 -10.45 1.38
N ARG A 29 22.51 -10.77 0.92
CA ARG A 29 23.73 -10.60 1.73
C ARG A 29 24.03 -9.12 1.99
N LYS A 30 24.01 -8.27 0.95
CA LYS A 30 24.33 -6.84 1.02
C LYS A 30 23.39 -6.08 1.95
N HIS A 31 22.09 -6.33 1.86
CA HIS A 31 21.08 -5.60 2.63
C HIS A 31 20.65 -6.31 3.92
N GLY A 32 21.11 -7.54 4.17
CA GLY A 32 20.71 -8.32 5.33
C GLY A 32 19.21 -8.62 5.36
N MET A 33 18.65 -8.94 4.19
CA MET A 33 17.25 -9.31 3.97
C MET A 33 17.12 -10.78 3.55
N SER A 34 15.93 -11.36 3.73
CA SER A 34 15.65 -12.71 3.24
C SER A 34 15.15 -12.69 1.79
N SER A 35 15.41 -13.76 1.04
CA SER A 35 14.87 -13.93 -0.32
C SER A 35 13.34 -13.88 -0.35
N ALA A 36 12.68 -14.37 0.70
CA ALA A 36 11.22 -14.29 0.84
C ALA A 36 10.73 -12.83 0.90
N SER A 37 11.43 -11.97 1.66
CA SER A 37 11.13 -10.53 1.71
C SER A 37 11.28 -9.89 0.33
N PHE A 38 12.37 -10.23 -0.38
CA PHE A 38 12.62 -9.74 -1.73
C PHE A 38 11.48 -10.06 -2.69
N TYR A 39 11.01 -11.31 -2.75
CA TYR A 39 9.91 -11.69 -3.65
C TYR A 39 8.57 -11.07 -3.25
N THR A 40 8.33 -10.87 -1.95
CA THR A 40 7.15 -10.13 -1.46
C THR A 40 7.17 -8.69 -1.97
N TRP A 41 8.34 -8.04 -1.91
CA TRP A 41 8.52 -6.70 -2.44
C TRP A 41 8.43 -6.65 -3.96
N LYS A 42 9.01 -7.63 -4.67
CA LYS A 42 8.92 -7.72 -6.13
C LYS A 42 7.48 -7.86 -6.60
N SER A 43 6.65 -8.64 -5.91
CA SER A 43 5.21 -8.74 -6.19
C SER A 43 4.48 -7.41 -5.95
N LYS A 44 4.84 -6.69 -4.88
CA LYS A 44 4.17 -5.45 -4.50
C LYS A 44 4.65 -4.21 -5.26
N TYR A 45 5.92 -4.12 -5.63
CA TYR A 45 6.57 -2.90 -6.13
C TYR A 45 7.38 -3.14 -7.42
N GLY A 46 7.46 -4.37 -7.93
CA GLY A 46 8.21 -4.67 -9.16
C GLY A 46 7.66 -3.89 -10.35
N GLY A 47 8.55 -3.33 -11.16
CA GLY A 47 8.18 -2.48 -12.29
C GLY A 47 7.61 -1.09 -11.93
N MET A 48 7.61 -0.71 -10.65
CA MET A 48 7.22 0.65 -10.22
C MET A 48 8.43 1.57 -10.05
N ASP A 49 8.27 2.84 -10.43
CA ASP A 49 9.16 3.91 -9.97
C ASP A 49 8.77 4.38 -8.56
N VAL A 50 9.68 5.11 -7.89
CA VAL A 50 9.43 5.77 -6.61
C VAL A 50 8.22 6.72 -6.70
N SER A 51 8.05 7.40 -7.83
CA SER A 51 6.89 8.25 -8.11
C SER A 51 5.58 7.46 -8.17
N ASP A 52 5.60 6.26 -8.77
CA ASP A 52 4.44 5.36 -8.82
C ASP A 52 4.07 4.86 -7.42
N ALA A 53 5.06 4.51 -6.60
CA ALA A 53 4.82 4.08 -5.22
C ALA A 53 4.24 5.21 -4.35
N GLN A 54 4.74 6.44 -4.50
CA GLN A 54 4.17 7.61 -3.82
C GLN A 54 2.72 7.87 -4.25
N LYS A 55 2.43 7.78 -5.55
CA LYS A 55 1.08 7.91 -6.09
C LYS A 55 0.15 6.81 -5.56
N LEU A 56 0.61 5.56 -5.54
CA LEU A 56 -0.15 4.43 -5.00
C LEU A 56 -0.53 4.66 -3.54
N LYS A 57 0.43 5.07 -2.70
CA LYS A 57 0.17 5.38 -1.29
C LYS A 57 -0.83 6.52 -1.10
N GLY A 58 -0.75 7.56 -1.93
CA GLY A 58 -1.73 8.64 -1.94
C GLY A 58 -3.14 8.16 -2.29
N LEU A 59 -3.25 7.32 -3.33
CA LEU A 59 -4.52 6.73 -3.74
C LEU A 59 -5.11 5.78 -2.69
N GLU A 60 -4.28 4.96 -2.04
CA GLU A 60 -4.71 4.08 -0.94
C GLU A 60 -5.27 4.90 0.24
N ALA A 61 -4.61 5.99 0.62
CA ALA A 61 -5.06 6.88 1.69
C ALA A 61 -6.38 7.56 1.35
N GLU A 62 -6.53 8.10 0.14
CA GLU A 62 -7.77 8.74 -0.28
C GLU A 62 -8.90 7.72 -0.41
N ASN A 63 -8.64 6.51 -0.92
CA ASN A 63 -9.64 5.45 -0.99
C ASN A 63 -10.15 5.06 0.41
N ALA A 64 -9.25 4.93 1.39
CA ALA A 64 -9.64 4.66 2.77
C ALA A 64 -10.52 5.78 3.35
N LYS A 65 -10.18 7.05 3.09
CA LYS A 65 -10.98 8.21 3.50
C LYS A 65 -12.35 8.22 2.83
N LEU A 66 -12.41 8.00 1.52
CA LEU A 66 -13.65 7.96 0.75
C LEU A 66 -14.57 6.83 1.23
N LYS A 67 -14.03 5.64 1.51
CA LYS A 67 -14.81 4.53 2.07
C LYS A 67 -15.43 4.87 3.41
N ARG A 68 -14.69 5.56 4.29
CA ARG A 68 -15.22 6.02 5.58
C ARG A 68 -16.37 7.01 5.39
N LEU A 69 -16.15 8.06 4.57
CA LEU A 69 -17.18 9.06 4.30
C LEU A 69 -18.44 8.46 3.67
N LEU A 70 -18.26 7.48 2.77
CA LEU A 70 -19.36 6.75 2.17
C LEU A 70 -20.15 5.95 3.21
N ALA A 71 -19.46 5.25 4.12
CA ALA A 71 -20.11 4.51 5.19
C ALA A 71 -20.91 5.43 6.12
N ASP A 72 -20.32 6.56 6.53
CA ASP A 72 -20.99 7.56 7.36
C ASP A 72 -22.26 8.09 6.66
N ALA A 73 -22.14 8.48 5.38
CA ALA A 73 -23.28 8.98 4.60
C ALA A 73 -24.37 7.90 4.39
N MET A 74 -23.99 6.64 4.23
CA MET A 74 -24.95 5.53 4.12
C MET A 74 -25.71 5.30 5.42
N LEU A 75 -25.04 5.41 6.58
CA LEU A 75 -25.68 5.31 7.89
C LEU A 75 -26.65 6.47 8.12
N ASP A 76 -26.25 7.69 7.81
CA ASP A 76 -27.13 8.87 7.91
C ASP A 76 -28.36 8.73 7.00
N ASN A 77 -28.16 8.25 5.76
CA ASN A 77 -29.27 8.03 4.83
C ASN A 77 -30.26 6.98 5.35
N ALA A 78 -29.74 5.88 5.94
CA ALA A 78 -30.57 4.84 6.53
C ALA A 78 -31.39 5.37 7.72
N ALA A 79 -30.76 6.13 8.63
CA ALA A 79 -31.44 6.73 9.76
C ALA A 79 -32.54 7.71 9.33
N LEU A 80 -32.28 8.56 8.34
CA LEU A 80 -33.26 9.50 7.79
C LEU A 80 -34.44 8.77 7.15
N LYS A 81 -34.20 7.69 6.41
CA LYS A 81 -35.26 6.87 5.82
C LYS A 81 -36.11 6.16 6.86
N ASP A 82 -35.50 5.66 7.95
CA ASP A 82 -36.25 5.02 9.04
C ASP A 82 -37.17 6.03 9.75
N LEU A 83 -36.67 7.25 10.01
CA LEU A 83 -37.46 8.33 10.59
C LEU A 83 -38.64 8.75 9.70
N LEU A 84 -38.41 8.91 8.40
CA LEU A 84 -39.45 9.31 7.44
C LEU A 84 -40.42 8.15 7.09
N GLY A 85 -39.98 6.90 7.24
CA GLY A 85 -40.76 5.70 6.99
C GLY A 85 -41.75 5.37 8.11
N LYS A 86 -41.56 5.89 9.32
CA LYS A 86 -42.56 5.83 10.40
C LYS A 86 -43.73 6.76 10.08
N LYS A 87 -44.67 6.26 9.27
CA LYS A 87 -46.04 6.78 9.25
C LYS A 87 -46.68 6.47 10.61
N TRP A 88 -47.29 7.50 11.19
CA TRP A 88 -48.02 7.43 12.45
C TRP A 88 -49.31 6.62 12.25
#